data_AF-A0A954KYY7-F1
#
_entry.id   AF-A0A954KYY7-F1
#
_cell.length_a   1.000
_cell.length_b   1.000
_cell.length_c   1.000
_cell.angle_alpha   90.00
_cell.angle_beta   90.00
_cell.angle_gamma   90.00
#
_symmetry.space_group_name_H-M   'P 1'
#
loop_
_entity.id
_entity.type
_entity.pdbx_description
1 polymer ?
#
loop_
_entity_poly.entity_id
_entity_poly.type
_entity_poly.pdbx_seq_one_letter_code
_entity_poly.pdbx_strand_id
1 'polypeptide(L)'
;MIRNSTAMNPAIRRMTAATTGCFMILTFAVSIRVLPAADNWNGWLGPDRNGWVADFTSPNPWPVSLNKSWSVDVGTGYGSPLVVDDCIYQHARQTENEVVWCINRSNGEVQWRKSFPVAFKTAAGGEYHGNGPKSSPVYADGRLFTMSINGTLSAWNAESGEMHWQRNFDSEFGKSHPNWGASTSPIVDGDQVIVHFGTDDVGALLALNIETGEEAWRHGKDGPSYSSPLITTFDGVRQVVEWNHRALVGVDSNTGEFL
;
A
#
# COMPACT_ATOMS: atom_id res chain seq x y z
N MET A 1 -20.39 -96.71 6.89
CA MET A 1 -19.81 -97.88 7.59
C MET A 1 -18.40 -97.48 8.04
N ILE A 2 -18.21 -97.35 9.36
CA ILE A 2 -16.98 -97.67 10.14
C ILE A 2 -15.68 -96.86 9.92
N ARG A 3 -15.35 -96.09 10.98
CA ARG A 3 -14.05 -95.87 11.70
C ARG A 3 -12.94 -94.93 11.18
N ASN A 4 -12.58 -94.02 12.10
CA ASN A 4 -11.28 -93.73 12.73
C ASN A 4 -9.99 -93.89 11.90
N SER A 5 -9.10 -92.88 12.00
CA SER A 5 -7.85 -93.02 12.77
C SER A 5 -7.06 -91.71 12.81
N THR A 6 -6.61 -91.36 14.01
CA THR A 6 -5.54 -90.42 14.36
C THR A 6 -4.18 -90.86 13.81
N ALA A 7 -3.29 -89.89 13.51
CA ALA A 7 -1.84 -90.02 13.71
C ALA A 7 -1.15 -88.63 13.68
N MET A 8 -0.24 -88.42 14.64
CA MET A 8 0.61 -87.24 14.83
C MET A 8 1.91 -87.30 13.99
N ASN A 9 2.55 -86.12 13.93
CA ASN A 9 4.01 -85.88 14.00
C ASN A 9 4.77 -85.54 12.67
N PRO A 10 5.96 -84.89 12.74
CA PRO A 10 6.05 -83.44 12.57
C PRO A 10 7.17 -82.98 11.59
N ALA A 11 7.23 -81.65 11.39
CA ALA A 11 8.36 -80.82 10.98
C ALA A 11 9.11 -81.13 9.67
N ILE A 12 9.24 -80.11 8.80
CA ILE A 12 10.52 -79.59 8.27
C ILE A 12 10.22 -78.36 7.40
N ARG A 13 10.90 -77.25 7.76
CA ARG A 13 10.99 -75.97 7.03
C ARG A 13 11.45 -76.17 5.58
N ARG A 14 10.86 -75.43 4.63
CA ARG A 14 11.55 -74.90 3.45
C ARG A 14 11.04 -73.50 3.09
N MET A 15 11.94 -72.53 3.13
CA MET A 15 11.82 -71.18 2.56
C MET A 15 12.22 -71.22 1.08
N THR A 16 11.58 -70.39 0.25
CA THR A 16 12.05 -69.66 -0.97
C THR A 16 10.82 -69.38 -1.84
N ALA A 17 10.60 -68.24 -2.51
CA ALA A 17 11.20 -66.91 -2.54
C ALA A 17 10.13 -66.04 -3.24
N ALA A 18 9.83 -64.84 -2.73
CA ALA A 18 8.92 -63.90 -3.39
C ALA A 18 9.72 -62.69 -3.86
N THR A 19 9.69 -62.44 -5.16
CA THR A 19 10.34 -61.32 -5.86
C THR A 19 9.78 -60.00 -5.37
N THR A 20 10.60 -59.18 -4.72
CA THR A 20 10.25 -57.81 -4.32
C THR A 20 10.53 -56.84 -5.46
N GLY A 21 9.48 -56.42 -6.18
CA GLY A 21 9.54 -55.27 -7.08
C GLY A 21 9.48 -53.99 -6.26
N CYS A 22 10.57 -53.21 -6.26
CA CYS A 22 10.65 -51.94 -5.54
C CYS A 22 10.19 -50.80 -6.48
N PHE A 23 8.93 -50.36 -6.35
CA PHE A 23 8.46 -49.12 -6.98
C PHE A 23 8.98 -47.94 -6.15
N MET A 24 10.00 -47.23 -6.66
CA MET A 24 10.54 -46.04 -6.03
C MET A 24 9.65 -44.84 -6.41
N ILE A 25 8.74 -44.44 -5.53
CA ILE A 25 7.94 -43.23 -5.68
C ILE A 25 8.85 -42.04 -5.34
N LEU A 26 9.30 -41.29 -6.34
CA LEU A 26 9.96 -40.00 -6.14
C LEU A 26 8.90 -38.98 -5.71
N THR A 27 8.79 -38.72 -4.41
CA THR A 27 8.06 -37.58 -3.87
C THR A 27 8.90 -36.32 -4.08
N PHE A 28 8.56 -35.51 -5.08
CA PHE A 28 9.08 -34.14 -5.22
C PHE A 28 8.48 -33.30 -4.08
N ALA A 29 9.26 -33.07 -3.02
CA ALA A 29 8.89 -32.12 -1.98
C ALA A 29 9.01 -30.70 -2.57
N VAL A 30 7.88 -30.13 -3.01
CA VAL A 30 7.79 -28.71 -3.34
C VAL A 30 7.97 -27.95 -2.04
N SER A 31 9.17 -27.42 -1.84
CA SER A 31 9.46 -26.54 -0.72
C SER A 31 8.79 -25.20 -0.99
N ILE A 32 7.63 -24.97 -0.39
CA ILE A 32 7.01 -23.63 -0.36
C ILE A 32 7.94 -22.75 0.46
N ARG A 33 8.75 -21.93 -0.22
CA ARG A 33 9.46 -20.86 0.43
C ARG A 33 8.43 -19.78 0.74
N VAL A 34 8.04 -19.67 2.01
CA VAL A 34 7.42 -18.46 2.52
C VAL A 34 8.51 -17.40 2.46
N LEU A 35 8.47 -16.55 1.43
CA LEU A 35 9.27 -15.33 1.45
C LEU A 35 8.81 -14.54 2.67
N PRO A 36 9.72 -14.01 3.50
CA PRO A 36 9.32 -13.03 4.51
C PRO A 36 8.48 -11.96 3.81
N ALA A 37 7.40 -11.50 4.45
CA ALA A 37 6.70 -10.32 3.97
C ALA A 37 7.77 -9.25 3.77
N ALA A 38 7.94 -8.78 2.53
CA ALA A 38 8.93 -7.76 2.26
C ALA A 38 8.68 -6.59 3.22
N ASP A 39 9.76 -6.00 3.75
CA ASP A 39 9.72 -4.84 4.65
C ASP A 39 9.16 -3.62 3.89
N ASN A 40 7.85 -3.66 3.65
CA ASN A 40 7.17 -2.75 2.77
C ASN A 40 6.79 -1.52 3.58
N TRP A 41 7.37 -0.39 3.18
CA TRP A 41 6.94 0.93 3.57
C TRP A 41 5.91 1.41 2.54
N ASN A 42 4.69 0.90 2.65
CA ASN A 42 3.66 1.01 1.63
C ASN A 42 2.83 2.30 1.70
N GLY A 43 3.04 3.18 2.69
CA GLY A 43 2.27 4.42 2.81
C GLY A 43 2.91 5.44 3.74
N TRP A 44 2.22 6.56 3.93
CA TRP A 44 2.62 7.60 4.88
C TRP A 44 2.82 7.01 6.28
N LEU A 45 4.01 7.24 6.87
CA LEU A 45 4.41 6.68 8.16
C LEU A 45 4.45 5.13 8.24
N GLY A 46 4.56 4.45 7.09
CA GLY A 46 4.75 3.01 7.02
C GLY A 46 3.46 2.20 7.16
N PRO A 47 3.56 0.86 7.27
CA PRO A 47 2.41 -0.04 7.23
C PRO A 47 1.41 0.18 8.36
N ASP A 48 1.90 0.55 9.54
CA ASP A 48 1.07 0.80 10.73
C ASP A 48 0.78 2.30 10.95
N ARG A 49 1.19 3.18 10.02
CA ARG A 49 1.09 4.64 10.13
C ARG A 49 1.67 5.24 11.42
N ASN A 50 2.68 4.60 12.01
CA ASN A 50 3.30 5.02 13.27
C ASN A 50 4.75 5.51 13.11
N GLY A 51 5.31 5.47 11.90
CA GLY A 51 6.68 5.90 11.61
C GLY A 51 7.76 4.99 12.19
N TRP A 52 7.39 3.76 12.59
CA TRP A 52 8.27 2.84 13.28
C TRP A 52 8.75 1.70 12.38
N VAL A 53 10.01 1.28 12.57
CA VAL A 53 10.58 0.08 11.93
C VAL A 53 10.95 -0.91 13.03
N ALA A 54 10.17 -1.99 13.16
CA ALA A 54 10.30 -2.92 14.27
C ALA A 54 11.65 -3.67 14.30
N ASP A 55 12.13 -4.11 13.14
CA ASP A 55 13.31 -4.98 13.03
C ASP A 55 14.62 -4.22 12.77
N PHE A 56 14.64 -2.90 12.99
CA PHE A 56 15.86 -2.11 12.81
C PHE A 56 16.81 -2.26 14.01
N THR A 57 17.92 -2.96 13.81
CA THR A 57 19.02 -2.98 14.77
C THR A 57 19.99 -1.84 14.47
N SER A 58 20.03 -0.84 15.35
CA SER A 58 20.94 0.29 15.18
C SER A 58 22.41 -0.14 15.35
N PRO A 59 23.33 0.35 14.50
CA PRO A 59 24.75 0.13 14.71
C PRO A 59 25.20 0.70 16.06
N ASN A 60 26.01 -0.07 16.80
CA ASN A 60 26.64 0.39 18.04
C ASN A 60 28.14 0.06 18.04
N PRO A 61 29.04 1.06 17.88
CA PRO A 61 28.74 2.48 17.69
C PRO A 61 28.20 2.78 16.28
N TRP A 62 27.50 3.90 16.12
CA TRP A 62 27.23 4.44 14.78
C TRP A 62 28.55 4.83 14.09
N PRO A 63 28.68 4.58 12.78
CA PRO A 63 29.80 5.09 12.02
C PRO A 63 29.78 6.62 12.00
N VAL A 64 30.97 7.23 11.94
CA VAL A 64 31.13 8.70 11.88
C VAL A 64 30.47 9.29 10.62
N SER A 65 30.42 8.52 9.54
CA SER A 65 29.72 8.87 8.31
C SER A 65 29.10 7.64 7.65
N LEU A 66 28.03 7.86 6.90
CA LEU A 66 27.45 6.86 6.01
C LEU A 66 27.98 7.08 4.59
N ASN A 67 28.23 5.99 3.87
CA ASN A 67 28.56 6.06 2.45
C ASN A 67 27.26 6.16 1.65
N LYS A 68 27.16 7.18 0.80
CA LYS A 68 26.04 7.31 -0.13
C LYS A 68 26.12 6.21 -1.19
N SER A 69 25.14 5.32 -1.22
CA SER A 69 25.07 4.25 -2.23
C SER A 69 24.72 4.79 -3.62
N TRP A 70 23.64 5.55 -3.73
CA TRP A 70 23.19 6.19 -4.96
C TRP A 70 22.31 7.41 -4.65
N SER A 71 21.96 8.19 -5.66
CA SER A 71 21.07 9.35 -5.55
C SER A 71 20.36 9.60 -6.88
N VAL A 72 19.07 9.95 -6.81
CA VAL A 72 18.25 10.32 -7.97
C VAL A 72 17.57 11.66 -7.67
N ASP A 73 17.61 12.59 -8.62
CA ASP A 73 16.82 13.83 -8.56
C ASP A 73 15.41 13.57 -9.12
N VAL A 74 14.41 13.65 -8.25
CA VAL A 74 13.01 13.32 -8.54
C VAL A 74 12.13 14.55 -8.78
N GLY A 75 12.64 15.76 -8.51
CA GLY A 75 11.85 17.00 -8.51
C GLY A 75 11.40 17.46 -7.13
N THR A 76 10.37 18.30 -7.09
CA THR A 76 9.89 18.98 -5.87
C THR A 76 8.63 18.34 -5.29
N GLY A 77 8.48 18.36 -3.97
CA GLY A 77 7.31 17.80 -3.27
C GLY A 77 7.62 17.53 -1.80
N TYR A 78 6.59 17.15 -1.04
CA TYR A 78 6.72 16.79 0.39
C TYR A 78 6.39 15.32 0.65
N GLY A 79 5.78 14.63 -0.32
CA GLY A 79 5.40 13.22 -0.16
C GLY A 79 6.62 12.33 0.10
N SER A 80 6.52 11.47 1.12
CA SER A 80 7.57 10.50 1.41
C SER A 80 7.61 9.39 0.37
N PRO A 81 8.80 8.86 0.03
CA PRO A 81 8.91 7.69 -0.84
C PRO A 81 8.28 6.46 -0.18
N LEU A 82 7.75 5.56 -1.01
CA LEU A 82 7.37 4.21 -0.60
C LEU A 82 8.48 3.24 -0.94
N VAL A 83 8.62 2.19 -0.15
CA VAL A 83 9.50 1.06 -0.45
C VAL A 83 8.63 -0.17 -0.50
N VAL A 84 8.52 -0.79 -1.68
CA VAL A 84 7.77 -2.04 -1.85
C VAL A 84 8.64 -2.97 -2.67
N ASP A 85 9.02 -4.08 -2.07
CA ASP A 85 9.97 -5.03 -2.63
C ASP A 85 11.27 -4.32 -3.10
N ASP A 86 11.55 -4.38 -4.41
CA ASP A 86 12.71 -3.75 -5.06
C ASP A 86 12.41 -2.36 -5.66
N CYS A 87 11.16 -1.87 -5.58
CA CYS A 87 10.76 -0.55 -6.06
C CYS A 87 10.74 0.47 -4.91
N ILE A 88 11.30 1.64 -5.19
CA ILE A 88 11.02 2.88 -4.48
C ILE A 88 10.04 3.68 -5.33
N TYR A 89 8.84 3.93 -4.81
CA TYR A 89 7.86 4.79 -5.46
C TYR A 89 7.94 6.21 -4.93
N GLN A 90 8.00 7.19 -5.84
CA GLN A 90 8.02 8.60 -5.47
C GLN A 90 7.02 9.39 -6.32
N HIS A 91 6.33 10.33 -5.68
CA HIS A 91 5.49 11.33 -6.35
C HIS A 91 6.09 12.71 -6.13
N ALA A 92 6.34 13.44 -7.22
CA ALA A 92 6.99 14.74 -7.19
C ALA A 92 6.52 15.62 -8.35
N ARG A 93 7.00 16.85 -8.43
CA ARG A 93 6.74 17.77 -9.53
C ARG A 93 8.04 18.11 -10.26
N GLN A 94 7.95 18.13 -11.59
CA GLN A 94 8.98 18.65 -12.48
C GLN A 94 8.31 19.60 -13.45
N THR A 95 8.70 20.88 -13.39
CA THR A 95 8.09 21.98 -14.15
C THR A 95 6.57 22.06 -13.94
N GLU A 96 5.77 21.84 -14.97
CA GLU A 96 4.31 21.90 -14.95
C GLU A 96 3.63 20.53 -14.78
N ASN A 97 4.43 19.47 -14.68
CA ASN A 97 3.94 18.11 -14.56
C ASN A 97 4.20 17.57 -13.17
N GLU A 98 3.26 16.81 -12.65
CA GLU A 98 3.56 15.85 -11.60
C GLU A 98 4.11 14.57 -12.23
N VAL A 99 5.00 13.91 -11.51
CA VAL A 99 5.80 12.78 -11.97
C VAL A 99 5.77 11.70 -10.90
N VAL A 100 5.43 10.49 -11.34
CA VAL A 100 5.45 9.27 -10.53
C VAL A 100 6.59 8.39 -11.03
N TRP A 101 7.35 7.84 -10.09
CA TRP A 101 8.54 7.05 -10.35
C TRP A 101 8.40 5.66 -9.73
N CYS A 102 8.90 4.61 -10.40
CA CYS A 102 9.53 3.48 -9.71
C CYS A 102 11.03 3.53 -9.96
N ILE A 103 11.79 3.50 -8.88
CA ILE A 103 13.25 3.50 -8.85
C ILE A 103 13.69 2.19 -8.21
N ASN A 104 14.61 1.46 -8.84
CA ASN A 104 15.18 0.26 -8.26
C ASN A 104 15.95 0.62 -6.98
N ARG A 105 15.52 0.03 -5.86
CA ARG A 105 16.04 0.27 -4.51
C ARG A 105 17.54 0.01 -4.39
N SER A 106 18.07 -0.96 -5.12
CA SER A 106 19.46 -1.41 -4.95
C SER A 106 20.48 -0.48 -5.62
N ASN A 107 20.13 0.12 -6.76
CA ASN A 107 21.08 0.81 -7.63
C ASN A 107 20.63 2.22 -8.07
N GLY A 108 19.40 2.63 -7.78
CA GLY A 108 18.85 3.93 -8.18
C GLY A 108 18.43 4.00 -9.66
N GLU A 109 18.41 2.89 -10.39
CA GLU A 109 17.97 2.84 -11.78
C GLU A 109 16.46 3.07 -11.88
N VAL A 110 16.04 3.93 -12.80
CA VAL A 110 14.62 4.21 -13.01
C VAL A 110 14.00 3.07 -13.80
N GLN A 111 13.11 2.29 -13.18
CA GLN A 111 12.39 1.20 -13.86
C GLN A 111 11.29 1.77 -14.75
N TRP A 112 10.53 2.73 -14.22
CA TRP A 112 9.58 3.51 -15.01
C TRP A 112 9.39 4.91 -14.43
N ARG A 113 8.97 5.82 -15.30
CA ARG A 113 8.65 7.21 -14.98
C ARG A 113 7.42 7.64 -15.79
N LYS A 114 6.43 8.20 -15.12
CA LYS A 114 5.19 8.67 -15.74
C LYS A 114 4.95 10.10 -15.31
N SER A 115 4.53 10.94 -16.25
CA SER A 115 4.29 12.35 -16.00
C SER A 115 2.96 12.79 -16.60
N PHE A 116 2.26 13.66 -15.91
CA PHE A 116 0.99 14.21 -16.35
C PHE A 116 0.88 15.69 -15.95
N PRO A 117 0.22 16.52 -16.76
CA PRO A 117 0.10 17.94 -16.47
C PRO A 117 -0.81 18.17 -15.25
N VAL A 118 -0.36 19.01 -14.32
CA VAL A 118 -1.15 19.40 -13.15
C VAL A 118 -1.14 20.92 -13.04
N ALA A 119 -2.27 21.51 -13.40
CA ALA A 119 -2.47 22.95 -13.23
C ALA A 119 -2.61 23.28 -11.75
N PHE A 120 -1.65 24.01 -11.21
CA PHE A 120 -1.71 24.53 -9.84
C PHE A 120 -1.01 25.86 -9.76
N LYS A 121 -1.73 26.86 -9.24
CA LYS A 121 -1.22 28.19 -8.96
C LYS A 121 -1.15 28.38 -7.46
N THR A 122 0.06 28.56 -6.95
CA THR A 122 0.29 28.86 -5.53
C THR A 122 -0.43 30.15 -5.15
N ALA A 123 -1.21 30.09 -4.06
CA ALA A 123 -1.84 31.27 -3.48
C ALA A 123 -0.78 32.21 -2.88
N ALA A 124 -1.10 33.51 -2.79
CA ALA A 124 -0.20 34.50 -2.19
C ALA A 124 0.14 34.13 -0.74
N GLY A 125 1.43 34.14 -0.38
CA GLY A 125 1.92 33.68 0.92
C GLY A 125 2.25 32.18 0.96
N GLY A 126 1.94 31.45 -0.11
CA GLY A 126 2.18 30.01 -0.24
C GLY A 126 3.50 29.64 -0.89
N GLU A 127 4.28 30.62 -1.33
CA GLU A 127 5.50 30.42 -2.12
C GLU A 127 6.52 29.57 -1.37
N TYR A 128 6.61 29.75 -0.04
CA TYR A 128 7.47 28.96 0.84
C TYR A 128 7.03 27.50 1.01
N HIS A 129 5.77 27.19 0.69
CA HIS A 129 5.22 25.83 0.76
C HIS A 129 5.37 25.04 -0.55
N GLY A 130 6.04 25.61 -1.56
CA GLY A 130 6.26 24.97 -2.86
C GLY A 130 4.98 24.70 -3.64
N ASN A 131 5.15 24.08 -4.81
CA ASN A 131 4.07 23.77 -5.75
C ASN A 131 4.01 22.28 -6.14
N GLY A 132 4.82 21.43 -5.49
CA GLY A 132 4.82 19.99 -5.71
C GLY A 132 3.84 19.24 -4.80
N PRO A 133 3.48 17.99 -5.14
CA PRO A 133 2.53 17.19 -4.37
C PRO A 133 3.00 17.07 -2.92
N LYS A 134 2.05 17.26 -2.00
CA LYS A 134 2.33 17.26 -0.55
C LYS A 134 1.98 15.94 0.11
N SER A 135 1.09 15.20 -0.53
CA SER A 135 0.63 13.89 -0.10
C SER A 135 1.67 12.81 -0.41
N SER A 136 1.79 11.82 0.49
CA SER A 136 2.57 10.61 0.22
C SER A 136 1.68 9.60 -0.50
N PRO A 137 2.20 8.84 -1.48
CA PRO A 137 1.41 7.80 -2.12
C PRO A 137 1.05 6.68 -1.13
N VAL A 138 0.16 5.78 -1.55
CA VAL A 138 -0.05 4.49 -0.87
C VAL A 138 -0.05 3.36 -1.90
N TYR A 139 0.57 2.23 -1.53
CA TYR A 139 0.56 1.00 -2.31
C TYR A 139 -0.38 -0.02 -1.66
N ALA A 140 -1.24 -0.62 -2.48
CA ALA A 140 -2.06 -1.76 -2.09
C ALA A 140 -2.41 -2.61 -3.32
N ASP A 141 -2.32 -3.93 -3.18
CA ASP A 141 -2.75 -4.91 -4.20
C ASP A 141 -2.26 -4.57 -5.62
N GLY A 142 -0.95 -4.42 -5.81
CA GLY A 142 -0.38 -4.10 -7.13
C GLY A 142 -0.71 -2.71 -7.68
N ARG A 143 -1.37 -1.86 -6.89
CA ARG A 143 -1.75 -0.49 -7.26
C ARG A 143 -1.03 0.54 -6.41
N LEU A 144 -0.69 1.64 -7.05
CA LEU A 144 -0.21 2.84 -6.40
C LEU A 144 -1.31 3.91 -6.48
N PHE A 145 -1.56 4.62 -5.38
CA PHE A 145 -2.48 5.76 -5.35
C PHE A 145 -1.72 7.02 -5.01
N THR A 146 -1.88 8.07 -5.83
CA THR A 146 -1.21 9.36 -5.66
C THR A 146 -2.25 10.47 -5.58
N MET A 147 -2.10 11.36 -4.60
CA MET A 147 -2.89 12.61 -4.53
C MET A 147 -2.05 13.77 -5.05
N SER A 148 -2.52 14.40 -6.12
CA SER A 148 -1.93 15.59 -6.72
C SER A 148 -2.15 16.83 -5.87
N ILE A 149 -1.30 17.84 -6.01
CA ILE A 149 -1.43 19.10 -5.26
C ILE A 149 -2.77 19.81 -5.51
N ASN A 150 -3.38 19.59 -6.68
CA ASN A 150 -4.69 20.13 -7.03
C ASN A 150 -5.88 19.27 -6.55
N GLY A 151 -5.65 18.20 -5.78
CA GLY A 151 -6.71 17.34 -5.26
C GLY A 151 -7.19 16.25 -6.23
N THR A 152 -6.43 15.94 -7.27
CA THR A 152 -6.69 14.76 -8.12
C THR A 152 -6.10 13.50 -7.49
N LEU A 153 -6.94 12.52 -7.19
CA LEU A 153 -6.50 11.16 -6.83
C LEU A 153 -6.34 10.33 -8.10
N SER A 154 -5.19 9.67 -8.25
CA SER A 154 -4.89 8.80 -9.40
C SER A 154 -4.52 7.41 -8.92
N ALA A 155 -5.03 6.38 -9.60
CA ALA A 155 -4.63 4.99 -9.41
C ALA A 155 -3.78 4.51 -10.58
N TRP A 156 -2.69 3.81 -10.26
CA TRP A 156 -1.70 3.34 -11.22
C TRP A 156 -1.46 1.86 -11.01
N ASN A 157 -1.18 1.14 -12.10
CA ASN A 157 -0.51 -0.14 -12.03
C ASN A 157 0.91 0.08 -11.48
N ALA A 158 1.24 -0.55 -10.36
CA ALA A 158 2.52 -0.31 -9.69
C ALA A 158 3.71 -0.91 -10.46
N GLU A 159 3.49 -1.95 -11.27
CA GLU A 159 4.54 -2.61 -12.05
C GLU A 159 4.85 -1.84 -13.35
N SER A 160 3.83 -1.45 -14.11
CA SER A 160 4.01 -0.80 -15.43
C SER A 160 3.98 0.74 -15.38
N GLY A 161 3.46 1.30 -14.29
CA GLY A 161 3.13 2.72 -14.17
C GLY A 161 1.95 3.15 -15.04
N GLU A 162 1.19 2.23 -15.64
CA GLU A 162 -0.01 2.61 -16.40
C GLU A 162 -1.09 3.16 -15.49
N MET A 163 -1.69 4.29 -15.87
CA MET A 163 -2.78 4.88 -15.11
C MET A 163 -4.07 4.10 -15.37
N HIS A 164 -4.75 3.69 -14.29
CA HIS A 164 -6.03 3.01 -14.37
C HIS A 164 -7.19 4.01 -14.39
N TRP A 165 -7.21 4.92 -13.43
CA TRP A 165 -8.25 5.93 -13.32
C TRP A 165 -7.75 7.16 -12.57
N GLN A 166 -8.49 8.27 -12.74
CA GLN A 166 -8.35 9.48 -11.93
C GLN A 166 -9.71 9.96 -11.43
N ARG A 167 -9.70 10.63 -10.28
CA ARG A 167 -10.85 11.32 -9.71
C ARG A 167 -10.44 12.68 -9.17
N ASN A 168 -11.19 13.70 -9.55
CA ASN A 168 -11.22 15.00 -8.91
C ASN A 168 -12.69 15.36 -8.64
N PHE A 169 -12.92 16.26 -7.70
CA PHE A 169 -14.24 16.69 -7.28
C PHE A 169 -14.43 18.20 -7.47
N ASP A 170 -13.74 18.78 -8.46
CA ASP A 170 -13.78 20.23 -8.72
C ASP A 170 -15.18 20.69 -9.13
N SER A 171 -15.93 19.84 -9.84
CA SER A 171 -17.32 20.10 -10.20
C SER A 171 -18.27 20.12 -8.98
N GLU A 172 -17.89 19.45 -7.89
CA GLU A 172 -18.69 19.38 -6.65
C GLU A 172 -18.31 20.51 -5.68
N PHE A 173 -17.01 20.73 -5.46
CA PHE A 173 -16.50 21.66 -4.45
C PHE A 173 -16.01 22.99 -5.03
N GLY A 174 -16.05 23.18 -6.35
CA GLY A 174 -15.44 24.29 -7.07
C GLY A 174 -13.91 24.15 -7.22
N LYS A 175 -13.24 23.65 -6.17
CA LYS A 175 -11.85 23.15 -6.17
C LYS A 175 -11.74 21.97 -5.22
N SER A 176 -10.92 20.98 -5.57
CA SER A 176 -10.70 19.78 -4.75
C SER A 176 -9.52 19.89 -3.79
N HIS A 177 -9.00 21.10 -3.57
CA HIS A 177 -7.86 21.31 -2.69
C HIS A 177 -8.00 22.58 -1.82
N PRO A 178 -7.43 22.55 -0.59
CA PRO A 178 -7.23 23.73 0.25
C PRO A 178 -6.34 24.81 -0.40
N ASN A 179 -6.29 26.00 0.17
CA ASN A 179 -5.49 27.13 -0.33
C ASN A 179 -4.01 26.79 -0.58
N TRP A 180 -3.42 25.93 0.24
CA TRP A 180 -2.03 25.49 0.08
C TRP A 180 -1.89 24.19 -0.69
N GLY A 181 -2.95 23.71 -1.36
CA GLY A 181 -2.95 22.44 -2.09
C GLY A 181 -3.27 21.24 -1.19
N ALA A 182 -3.65 20.14 -1.83
CA ALA A 182 -4.00 18.91 -1.14
C ALA A 182 -2.75 18.27 -0.52
N SER A 183 -2.89 17.84 0.73
CA SER A 183 -1.79 17.22 1.51
C SER A 183 -2.17 15.92 2.20
N THR A 184 -3.46 15.58 2.19
CA THR A 184 -3.95 14.35 2.81
C THR A 184 -3.38 13.13 2.08
N SER A 185 -2.78 12.22 2.83
CA SER A 185 -2.20 10.98 2.30
C SER A 185 -3.24 9.87 2.29
N PRO A 186 -3.63 9.36 1.11
CA PRO A 186 -4.66 8.32 0.99
C PRO A 186 -4.30 7.09 1.81
N ILE A 187 -5.31 6.42 2.36
CA ILE A 187 -5.18 5.14 3.06
C ILE A 187 -6.04 4.09 2.37
N VAL A 188 -5.66 2.82 2.46
CA VAL A 188 -6.44 1.73 1.86
C VAL A 188 -6.99 0.84 2.98
N ASP A 189 -8.27 0.51 2.88
CA ASP A 189 -8.93 -0.52 3.69
C ASP A 189 -9.68 -1.49 2.77
N GLY A 190 -9.29 -2.76 2.74
CA GLY A 190 -9.90 -3.75 1.86
C GLY A 190 -9.85 -3.32 0.38
N ASP A 191 -11.01 -3.19 -0.24
CA ASP A 191 -11.19 -2.80 -1.65
C ASP A 191 -11.43 -1.28 -1.83
N GLN A 192 -11.13 -0.47 -0.81
CA GLN A 192 -11.38 0.96 -0.81
C GLN A 192 -10.12 1.78 -0.56
N VAL A 193 -9.92 2.83 -1.36
CA VAL A 193 -8.98 3.92 -1.07
C VAL A 193 -9.75 5.10 -0.48
N ILE A 194 -9.32 5.54 0.70
CA ILE A 194 -10.00 6.54 1.52
C ILE A 194 -9.15 7.81 1.57
N VAL A 195 -9.75 8.94 1.24
CA VAL A 195 -9.07 10.25 1.25
C VAL A 195 -10.08 11.39 1.38
N HIS A 196 -9.65 12.52 1.95
CA HIS A 196 -10.52 13.69 2.12
C HIS A 196 -10.32 14.70 0.97
N PHE A 197 -11.39 14.97 0.22
CA PHE A 197 -11.41 15.96 -0.86
C PHE A 197 -12.11 17.25 -0.45
N GLY A 198 -11.65 18.38 -0.99
CA GLY A 198 -12.36 19.65 -0.83
C GLY A 198 -11.45 20.86 -0.66
N THR A 199 -12.07 21.97 -0.32
CA THR A 199 -11.47 23.27 -0.03
C THR A 199 -11.22 23.44 1.47
N ASP A 200 -10.76 24.61 1.92
CA ASP A 200 -10.67 24.90 3.35
C ASP A 200 -12.05 24.91 4.06
N ASP A 201 -13.14 25.18 3.33
CA ASP A 201 -14.47 25.36 3.92
C ASP A 201 -15.39 24.15 3.74
N VAL A 202 -15.38 23.56 2.54
CA VAL A 202 -16.29 22.46 2.15
C VAL A 202 -15.52 21.29 1.57
N GLY A 203 -15.95 20.08 1.90
CA GLY A 203 -15.32 18.85 1.47
C GLY A 203 -16.07 17.62 1.96
N ALA A 204 -15.49 16.45 1.74
CA ALA A 204 -15.95 15.20 2.35
C ALA A 204 -14.81 14.18 2.40
N LEU A 205 -14.89 13.30 3.40
CA LEU A 205 -14.11 12.08 3.47
C LEU A 205 -14.79 11.04 2.58
N LEU A 206 -14.11 10.55 1.55
CA LEU A 206 -14.64 9.58 0.61
C LEU A 206 -13.84 8.28 0.66
N ALA A 207 -14.55 7.17 0.59
CA ALA A 207 -14.00 5.90 0.13
C ALA A 207 -14.36 5.68 -1.32
N LEU A 208 -13.34 5.35 -2.13
CA LEU A 208 -13.50 5.01 -3.53
C LEU A 208 -13.05 3.56 -3.73
N ASN A 209 -13.76 2.81 -4.55
CA ASN A 209 -13.33 1.46 -4.93
C ASN A 209 -11.96 1.51 -5.63
N ILE A 210 -11.03 0.64 -5.22
CA ILE A 210 -9.64 0.64 -5.72
C ILE A 210 -9.53 0.32 -7.22
N GLU A 211 -10.47 -0.46 -7.77
CA GLU A 211 -10.47 -0.87 -9.17
C GLU A 211 -11.08 0.18 -10.08
N THR A 212 -12.22 0.73 -9.68
CA THR A 212 -13.05 1.57 -10.57
C THR A 212 -12.92 3.06 -10.28
N GLY A 213 -12.52 3.43 -9.06
CA GLY A 213 -12.57 4.79 -8.55
C GLY A 213 -13.99 5.29 -8.30
N GLU A 214 -14.99 4.42 -8.28
CA GLU A 214 -16.38 4.76 -7.94
C GLU A 214 -16.53 4.97 -6.43
N GLU A 215 -17.39 5.91 -6.04
CA GLU A 215 -17.67 6.21 -4.64
C GLU A 215 -18.37 5.02 -3.97
N ALA A 216 -17.76 4.48 -2.92
CA ALA A 216 -18.33 3.43 -2.08
C ALA A 216 -19.16 4.04 -0.94
N TRP A 217 -18.59 5.04 -0.26
CA TRP A 217 -19.28 5.84 0.74
C TRP A 217 -18.66 7.23 0.87
N ARG A 218 -19.40 8.12 1.52
CA ARG A 218 -18.93 9.46 1.88
C ARG A 218 -19.36 9.88 3.27
N HIS A 219 -18.57 10.74 3.89
CA HIS A 219 -18.86 11.32 5.19
C HIS A 219 -18.57 12.82 5.23
N GLY A 220 -19.47 13.56 5.90
CA GLY A 220 -19.28 14.96 6.25
C GLY A 220 -19.51 15.95 5.10
N LYS A 221 -19.35 17.23 5.43
CA LYS A 221 -19.41 18.36 4.50
C LYS A 221 -18.29 19.39 4.73
N ASP A 222 -17.51 19.19 5.78
CA ASP A 222 -16.44 20.09 6.19
C ASP A 222 -15.21 19.84 5.31
N GLY A 223 -14.46 20.89 5.01
CA GLY A 223 -13.22 20.76 4.25
C GLY A 223 -12.16 19.88 4.91
N PRO A 224 -11.23 19.29 4.14
CA PRO A 224 -10.07 18.61 4.70
C PRO A 224 -9.22 19.57 5.53
N SER A 225 -8.56 19.04 6.56
CA SER A 225 -7.41 19.73 7.16
C SER A 225 -6.11 19.23 6.52
N TYR A 226 -4.97 19.85 6.86
CA TYR A 226 -3.64 19.36 6.46
C TYR A 226 -3.24 18.11 7.28
N SER A 227 -4.10 17.10 7.29
CA SER A 227 -3.96 15.83 8.01
C SER A 227 -4.29 14.64 7.11
N SER A 228 -3.91 13.44 7.54
CA SER A 228 -4.21 12.19 6.82
C SER A 228 -5.03 11.26 7.72
N PRO A 229 -6.02 10.53 7.17
CA PRO A 229 -6.86 9.62 7.96
C PRO A 229 -6.06 8.46 8.57
N LEU A 230 -6.55 7.85 9.64
CA LEU A 230 -5.99 6.63 10.23
C LEU A 230 -7.07 5.56 10.25
N ILE A 231 -6.73 4.31 9.93
CA ILE A 231 -7.61 3.18 10.21
C ILE A 231 -7.18 2.55 11.53
N THR A 232 -8.12 2.36 12.44
CA THR A 232 -7.88 1.68 13.71
C THR A 232 -9.12 0.92 14.17
N THR A 233 -9.01 0.17 15.25
CA THR A 233 -10.13 -0.54 15.87
C THR A 233 -10.27 -0.11 17.31
N PHE A 234 -11.42 0.48 17.66
CA PHE A 234 -11.81 0.77 19.04
C PHE A 234 -13.06 -0.04 19.37
N ASP A 235 -13.05 -0.70 20.53
CA ASP A 235 -14.17 -1.52 21.03
C ASP A 235 -14.75 -2.50 20.00
N GLY A 236 -13.89 -3.08 19.15
CA GLY A 236 -14.27 -4.04 18.11
C GLY A 236 -14.80 -3.42 16.81
N VAL A 237 -14.90 -2.10 16.72
CA VAL A 237 -15.34 -1.38 15.51
C VAL A 237 -14.13 -0.87 14.74
N ARG A 238 -13.97 -1.36 13.52
CA ARG A 238 -12.97 -0.85 12.57
C ARG A 238 -13.44 0.47 12.01
N GLN A 239 -12.64 1.52 12.18
CA GLN A 239 -13.05 2.88 11.87
C GLN A 239 -11.93 3.68 11.23
N VAL A 240 -12.35 4.65 10.42
CA VAL A 240 -11.49 5.71 9.93
C VAL A 240 -11.58 6.88 10.90
N VAL A 241 -10.44 7.27 11.46
CA VAL A 241 -10.30 8.46 12.31
C VAL A 241 -9.64 9.55 11.49
N GLU A 242 -10.26 10.72 11.45
CA GLU A 242 -9.84 11.79 10.56
C GLU A 242 -10.04 13.15 11.20
N TRP A 243 -9.06 14.05 11.04
CA TRP A 243 -9.16 15.43 11.49
C TRP A 243 -9.51 16.30 10.28
N ASN A 244 -10.73 16.80 10.22
CA ASN A 244 -11.16 17.77 9.20
C ASN A 244 -11.06 19.21 9.73
N HIS A 245 -11.45 20.20 8.92
CA HIS A 245 -11.30 21.61 9.30
C HIS A 245 -12.14 22.03 10.54
N ARG A 246 -13.06 21.18 11.01
CA ARG A 246 -13.94 21.45 12.17
C ARG A 246 -13.70 20.54 13.36
N ALA A 247 -13.42 19.27 13.14
CA ALA A 247 -13.42 18.26 14.19
C ALA A 247 -12.51 17.07 13.88
N LEU A 248 -12.16 16.35 14.94
CA LEU A 248 -11.70 14.96 14.86
C LEU A 248 -12.95 14.07 14.83
N VAL A 249 -13.09 13.27 13.78
CA VAL A 249 -14.24 12.37 13.58
C VAL A 249 -13.78 10.92 13.50
N GLY A 250 -14.63 10.00 13.95
CA GLY A 250 -14.51 8.56 13.75
C GLY A 250 -15.72 8.07 12.96
N VAL A 251 -15.49 7.29 11.90
CA VAL A 251 -16.55 6.72 11.06
C VAL A 251 -16.30 5.25 10.82
N ASP A 252 -17.35 4.44 10.71
CA ASP A 252 -17.23 3.03 10.32
C ASP A 252 -16.48 2.90 8.99
N SER A 253 -15.49 2.02 8.93
CA SER A 253 -14.61 1.96 7.75
C SER A 253 -15.26 1.38 6.51
N ASN A 254 -16.39 0.66 6.64
CA ASN A 254 -17.10 0.06 5.52
C ASN A 254 -18.26 0.93 5.03
N THR A 255 -18.89 1.70 5.92
CA THR A 255 -20.13 2.45 5.60
C THR A 255 -19.96 3.97 5.61
N GLY A 256 -18.92 4.50 6.27
CA GLY A 256 -18.77 5.94 6.49
C GLY A 256 -19.77 6.54 7.49
N GLU A 257 -20.55 5.70 8.18
CA GLU A 257 -21.47 6.14 9.23
C GLU A 257 -20.69 6.69 10.43
N PHE A 258 -21.17 7.80 10.99
CA PHE A 258 -20.57 8.44 12.16
C PHE A 258 -20.71 7.54 13.41
N LEU A 259 -19.67 7.49 14.24
CA LEU A 259 -19.60 6.70 15.48
C LEU A 259 -19.69 7.56 16.74
#